data_AF-A0A7K2P0F2-F1
#
_entry.id   AF-A0A7K2P0F2-F1
#
_cell.length_a   1.000
_cell.length_b   1.000
_cell.length_c   1.000
_cell.angle_alpha   90.00
_cell.angle_beta   90.00
_cell.angle_gamma   90.00
#
_symmetry.space_group_name_H-M   'P 1'
#
loop_
_entity.id
_entity.type
_entity.pdbx_description
1 polymer ?
#
loop_
_entity_poly.entity_id
_entity_poly.type
_entity_poly.pdbx_seq_one_letter_code
_entity_poly.pdbx_strand_id
1 'polypeptide(L)'
;MRVIGLMSGTSYDAIEAAAADLELRGEALVMRPLGHLSAPYPDGLRDLIAGSLPPAAATVGTVARLDTGIGQAFADVAVRAVRELCGGAADLVVSHGQTVYHWVEDGAVRGTLQLGQPAWIAEATGLPVVSDLRGRDVAAGGQGAPLVAMTDVLAMAALPGV
;
A
#
# COMPACT_ATOMS: atom_id res chain seq x y z
N MET A 1 -6.95 5.59 16.85
CA MET A 1 -7.43 5.10 15.54
C MET A 1 -6.68 3.82 15.21
N ARG A 2 -7.40 2.76 14.88
CA ARG A 2 -6.84 1.49 14.44
C ARG A 2 -6.75 1.45 12.93
N VAL A 3 -5.53 1.36 12.42
CA VAL A 3 -5.23 1.48 10.98
C VAL A 3 -4.62 0.18 10.48
N ILE A 4 -5.06 -0.25 9.30
CA ILE A 4 -4.45 -1.32 8.53
C ILE A 4 -3.67 -0.70 7.36
N GLY A 5 -2.38 -0.95 7.27
CA GLY A 5 -1.56 -0.64 6.10
C GLY A 5 -1.44 -1.86 5.20
N LEU A 6 -1.68 -1.69 3.90
CA LEU A 6 -1.52 -2.72 2.87
C LEU A 6 -0.46 -2.29 1.87
N MET A 7 0.41 -3.21 1.49
CA MET A 7 1.37 -2.98 0.41
C MET A 7 1.75 -4.26 -0.31
N SER A 8 2.25 -4.13 -1.52
CA SER A 8 3.03 -5.18 -2.16
C SER A 8 4.31 -4.60 -2.74
N GLY A 9 5.42 -5.29 -2.51
CA GLY A 9 6.73 -4.85 -2.93
C GLY A 9 6.90 -4.90 -4.44
N THR A 10 8.01 -4.36 -4.95
CA THR A 10 8.35 -4.47 -6.37
C THR A 10 8.65 -5.90 -6.80
N SER A 11 8.87 -6.82 -5.85
CA SER A 11 9.01 -8.24 -6.13
C SER A 11 7.68 -8.95 -6.38
N TYR A 12 6.54 -8.31 -6.07
CA TYR A 12 5.18 -8.83 -6.28
C TYR A 12 4.98 -10.28 -5.80
N ASP A 13 5.74 -10.70 -4.79
CA ASP A 13 5.68 -12.07 -4.25
C ASP A 13 4.46 -12.24 -3.33
N ALA A 14 4.15 -11.20 -2.57
CA ALA A 14 3.07 -11.22 -1.60
C ALA A 14 2.46 -9.84 -1.38
N ILE A 15 1.25 -9.86 -0.84
CA ILE A 15 0.54 -8.73 -0.27
C ILE A 15 0.76 -8.78 1.23
N GLU A 16 1.32 -7.70 1.77
CA GLU A 16 1.57 -7.53 3.19
C GLU A 16 0.48 -6.66 3.81
N ALA A 17 0.02 -7.05 4.99
CA ALA A 17 -0.83 -6.24 5.84
C ALA A 17 -0.18 -6.06 7.21
N ALA A 18 -0.17 -4.83 7.71
CA ALA A 18 0.21 -4.53 9.08
C ALA A 18 -0.88 -3.70 9.75
N ALA A 19 -1.16 -3.96 11.03
CA ALA A 19 -2.12 -3.18 11.79
C ALA A 19 -1.45 -2.49 12.98
N ALA A 20 -1.90 -1.29 13.28
CA ALA A 20 -1.43 -0.54 14.45
C ALA A 20 -2.55 0.34 15.03
N ASP A 21 -2.50 0.55 16.34
CA ASP A 21 -3.22 1.64 16.98
C ASP A 21 -2.36 2.91 16.92
N LEU A 22 -2.93 3.98 16.39
CA LEU A 22 -2.35 5.32 16.32
C LEU A 22 -3.09 6.26 17.25
N GLU A 23 -2.36 6.94 18.11
CA GLU A 23 -2.89 7.91 19.07
C GLU A 23 -2.02 9.17 19.08
N LEU A 24 -2.62 10.34 18.91
CA LEU A 24 -1.92 11.61 19.08
C LEU A 24 -1.99 12.02 20.56
N ARG A 25 -0.84 12.13 21.21
CA ARG A 25 -0.69 12.59 22.61
C ARG A 25 0.11 13.88 22.65
N GLY A 26 -0.59 15.01 22.66
CA GLY A 26 0.04 16.32 22.49
C GLY A 26 0.67 16.41 21.10
N GLU A 27 1.98 16.60 21.03
CA GLU A 27 2.74 16.64 19.78
C GLU A 27 3.30 15.26 19.36
N ALA A 28 3.18 14.24 20.22
CA ALA A 28 3.71 12.90 19.96
C ALA A 28 2.67 11.99 19.29
N LEU A 29 3.04 11.39 18.16
CA LEU A 29 2.29 10.28 17.58
C LEU A 29 2.75 8.96 18.20
N VAL A 30 1.88 8.33 18.99
CA VAL A 30 2.12 7.02 19.58
C VAL A 30 1.56 5.95 18.65
N MET A 31 2.44 5.05 18.18
CA MET A 31 2.07 3.88 17.39
C MET A 31 2.27 2.61 18.22
N ARG A 32 1.21 1.79 18.32
CA ARG A 32 1.27 0.45 18.91
C ARG A 32 0.98 -0.59 17.82
N PRO A 33 1.99 -1.34 17.34
CA PRO A 33 1.79 -2.44 16.41
C PRO A 33 0.87 -3.51 17.01
N LEU A 34 -0.04 -4.04 16.20
CA LEU A 34 -0.96 -5.13 16.55
C LEU A 34 -0.57 -6.45 15.90
N GLY A 35 0.18 -6.38 14.80
CA GLY A 35 0.69 -7.54 14.08
C GLY A 35 0.82 -7.27 12.60
N HIS A 36 1.26 -8.29 11.88
CA HIS A 36 1.32 -8.30 10.42
C HIS A 36 0.95 -9.69 9.90
N LEU A 37 0.54 -9.76 8.64
CA LEU A 37 0.35 -10.99 7.90
C LEU A 37 0.74 -10.79 6.43
N SER A 38 1.12 -11.89 5.80
CA SER A 38 1.51 -11.94 4.39
C SER A 38 0.62 -12.94 3.66
N ALA A 39 0.28 -12.65 2.41
CA ALA A 39 -0.46 -13.55 1.55
C ALA A 39 0.11 -13.52 0.13
N PRO A 40 0.38 -14.67 -0.51
CA PRO A 40 0.82 -14.68 -1.90
C PRO A 40 -0.29 -14.16 -2.82
N TYR A 41 0.09 -13.61 -3.97
CA TYR A 41 -0.88 -13.38 -5.04
C TYR A 41 -1.42 -14.72 -5.58
N PRO A 42 -2.67 -14.75 -6.08
CA PRO A 42 -3.14 -15.85 -6.90
C PRO A 42 -2.22 -16.06 -8.12
N ASP A 43 -1.86 -17.31 -8.43
CA ASP A 43 -0.85 -17.64 -9.45
C ASP A 43 -1.08 -16.91 -10.79
N GLY A 44 -2.30 -16.97 -11.34
CA GLY A 44 -2.63 -16.32 -12.61
C GLY A 44 -2.55 -14.78 -12.57
N LEU A 45 -2.74 -14.17 -11.40
CA LEU A 45 -2.58 -12.73 -11.22
C LEU A 45 -1.11 -12.35 -11.12
N ARG A 46 -0.30 -13.15 -10.40
CA ARG A 46 1.15 -12.94 -10.30
C ARG A 46 1.81 -12.99 -11.66
N ASP A 47 1.45 -13.98 -12.49
CA ASP A 47 1.95 -14.11 -13.86
C ASP A 47 1.55 -12.91 -14.73
N LEU A 48 0.31 -12.43 -14.58
CA LEU A 48 -0.17 -11.24 -15.29
C LEU A 48 0.60 -9.98 -14.88
N ILE A 49 0.91 -9.82 -13.59
CA ILE A 49 1.75 -8.70 -13.11
C ILE A 49 3.12 -8.79 -13.78
N ALA A 50 3.81 -9.93 -13.62
CA ALA A 50 5.15 -10.13 -14.15
C ALA A 50 5.23 -9.91 -15.66
N GLY A 51 4.24 -10.39 -16.43
CA GLY A 51 4.16 -10.21 -17.88
C GLY A 51 3.79 -8.80 -18.35
N SER A 52 3.40 -7.90 -17.44
CA SER A 52 2.97 -6.53 -17.76
C SER A 52 3.93 -5.44 -17.26
N LEU A 53 5.02 -5.82 -16.57
CA LEU A 53 6.03 -4.88 -16.10
C LEU A 53 6.98 -4.46 -17.24
N PRO A 54 7.54 -3.23 -17.19
CA PRO A 54 8.52 -2.78 -18.17
C PRO A 54 9.70 -3.77 -18.31
N PRO A 55 10.19 -4.01 -19.54
CA PRO A 55 9.88 -3.29 -20.78
C PRO A 55 8.65 -3.82 -21.57
N ALA A 56 7.85 -4.72 -21.00
CA ALA A 56 6.69 -5.26 -21.70
C ALA A 56 5.63 -4.16 -21.98
N ALA A 57 4.97 -4.28 -23.12
CA ALA A 57 3.84 -3.42 -23.44
C ALA A 57 2.55 -3.95 -22.78
N ALA A 58 1.78 -3.06 -22.18
CA ALA A 58 0.47 -3.37 -21.63
C ALA A 58 -0.63 -2.60 -22.38
N THR A 59 -1.78 -3.24 -22.58
CA THR A 59 -2.97 -2.56 -23.10
C THR A 59 -3.77 -1.96 -21.95
N VAL A 60 -4.64 -0.98 -22.22
CA VAL A 60 -5.59 -0.47 -21.21
C VAL A 60 -6.46 -1.60 -20.64
N GLY A 61 -6.81 -2.60 -21.47
CA GLY A 61 -7.53 -3.79 -21.02
C GLY A 61 -6.72 -4.71 -20.10
N THR A 62 -5.40 -4.73 -20.22
CA THR A 62 -4.49 -5.42 -19.29
C THR A 62 -4.43 -4.67 -17.97
N VAL A 63 -4.27 -3.34 -18.02
CA VAL A 63 -4.24 -2.47 -16.83
C VAL A 63 -5.53 -2.59 -16.03
N ALA A 64 -6.70 -2.58 -16.67
CA ALA A 64 -7.98 -2.72 -15.98
C ALA A 64 -8.13 -4.09 -15.26
N ARG A 65 -7.63 -5.16 -15.87
CA ARG A 65 -7.63 -6.50 -15.25
C ARG A 65 -6.69 -6.58 -14.05
N LEU A 66 -5.49 -6.00 -14.19
CA LEU A 66 -4.54 -5.89 -13.09
C LEU A 66 -5.11 -5.08 -11.93
N ASP A 67 -5.62 -3.88 -12.21
CA ASP A 67 -6.19 -2.99 -11.18
C ASP A 67 -7.34 -3.66 -10.41
N THR A 68 -8.20 -4.36 -11.13
CA THR A 68 -9.30 -5.14 -10.54
C THR A 68 -8.78 -6.33 -9.73
N GLY A 69 -7.93 -7.18 -10.32
CA GLY A 69 -7.46 -8.40 -9.67
C GLY A 69 -6.60 -8.11 -8.44
N ILE A 70 -5.72 -7.11 -8.52
CA ILE A 70 -4.91 -6.66 -7.38
C ILE A 70 -5.83 -6.07 -6.31
N GLY A 71 -6.82 -5.25 -6.69
CA GLY A 71 -7.79 -4.69 -5.74
C GLY A 71 -8.56 -5.78 -4.98
N GLN A 72 -9.02 -6.82 -5.68
CA GLN A 72 -9.70 -7.97 -5.07
C GLN A 72 -8.78 -8.75 -4.13
N ALA A 73 -7.54 -9.04 -4.53
CA ALA A 73 -6.59 -9.74 -3.69
C ALA A 73 -6.21 -8.92 -2.43
N PHE A 74 -6.07 -7.59 -2.56
CA PHE A 74 -5.86 -6.70 -1.43
C PHE A 74 -7.08 -6.64 -0.51
N ALA A 75 -8.30 -6.68 -1.07
CA ALA A 75 -9.54 -6.71 -0.29
C ALA A 75 -9.63 -7.97 0.59
N ASP A 76 -9.30 -9.14 0.03
CA ASP A 76 -9.26 -10.39 0.79
C ASP A 76 -8.26 -10.32 1.96
N VAL A 77 -7.08 -9.76 1.71
CA VAL A 77 -6.06 -9.55 2.74
C VAL A 77 -6.52 -8.53 3.78
N ALA A 78 -7.21 -7.46 3.38
CA ALA A 78 -7.76 -6.45 4.28
C ALA A 78 -8.81 -7.05 5.22
N VAL A 79 -9.76 -7.83 4.69
CA VAL A 79 -10.78 -8.52 5.50
C VAL A 79 -10.13 -9.47 6.51
N ARG A 80 -9.11 -10.22 6.09
CA ARG A 80 -8.33 -11.07 7.00
C ARG A 80 -7.63 -10.24 8.08
N ALA A 81 -7.01 -9.12 7.73
CA ALA A 81 -6.34 -8.25 8.68
C ALA A 81 -7.31 -7.62 9.71
N VAL A 82 -8.53 -7.24 9.28
CA VAL A 82 -9.59 -6.78 10.20
C VAL A 82 -9.92 -7.87 11.22
N ARG A 83 -10.12 -9.11 10.77
CA ARG A 83 -10.44 -10.24 11.64
C ARG A 83 -9.29 -10.63 12.57
N GLU A 84 -8.10 -10.85 12.00
CA GLU A 84 -6.98 -11.50 12.67
C GLU A 84 -6.10 -10.53 13.47
N LEU A 85 -5.89 -9.31 12.96
CA LEU A 85 -5.00 -8.34 13.59
C LEU A 85 -5.75 -7.29 14.42
N CYS A 86 -7.00 -7.00 14.06
CA CYS A 86 -7.77 -5.91 14.65
C CYS A 86 -8.90 -6.38 15.58
N GLY A 87 -9.07 -7.69 15.76
CA GLY A 87 -10.14 -8.25 16.59
C GLY A 87 -11.54 -8.00 16.03
N GLY A 88 -11.67 -7.86 14.71
CA GLY A 88 -12.93 -7.66 14.00
C GLY A 88 -13.35 -6.19 13.80
N ALA A 89 -12.58 -5.22 14.28
CA ALA A 89 -12.90 -3.80 14.11
C ALA A 89 -11.64 -2.96 13.83
N ALA A 90 -11.66 -2.18 12.76
CA ALA A 90 -10.65 -1.19 12.41
C ALA A 90 -11.35 0.11 11.94
N ASP A 91 -10.61 1.20 11.88
CA ASP A 91 -11.16 2.52 11.53
C ASP A 91 -10.82 2.92 10.08
N LEU A 92 -9.69 2.45 9.56
CA LEU A 92 -9.13 2.90 8.30
C LEU A 92 -8.25 1.83 7.66
N VAL A 93 -8.32 1.73 6.33
CA VAL A 93 -7.32 1.01 5.52
C VAL A 93 -6.51 2.00 4.70
N VAL A 94 -5.20 1.83 4.68
CA VAL A 94 -4.27 2.59 3.84
C VAL A 94 -3.63 1.63 2.87
N SER A 95 -3.96 1.75 1.59
CA SER A 95 -3.46 0.86 0.54
C SER A 95 -2.42 1.58 -0.32
N HIS A 96 -1.19 1.08 -0.29
CA HIS A 96 -0.17 1.48 -1.25
C HIS A 96 -0.45 0.94 -2.66
N GLY A 97 -1.05 -0.25 -2.76
CA GLY A 97 -1.20 -1.00 -4.00
C GLY A 97 0.11 -1.64 -4.48
N GLN A 98 0.13 -2.05 -5.74
CA GLN A 98 1.27 -2.63 -6.45
C GLN A 98 1.81 -1.62 -7.47
N THR A 99 3.06 -1.20 -7.32
CA THR A 99 3.71 -0.37 -8.35
C THR A 99 3.90 -1.18 -9.62
N VAL A 100 3.41 -0.66 -10.75
CA VAL A 100 3.62 -1.22 -12.09
C VAL A 100 4.43 -0.31 -13.00
N TYR A 101 4.45 0.99 -12.71
CA TYR A 101 5.27 1.94 -13.46
C TYR A 101 5.72 3.09 -12.58
N HIS A 102 6.98 3.49 -12.75
CA HIS A 102 7.53 4.69 -12.14
C HIS A 102 8.29 5.45 -13.23
N TRP A 103 7.70 6.55 -13.69
CA TRP A 103 8.17 7.26 -14.88
C TRP A 103 9.23 8.28 -14.49
N VAL A 104 10.48 7.95 -14.77
CA VAL A 104 11.63 8.83 -14.62
C VAL A 104 12.13 9.24 -16.00
N GLU A 105 12.29 10.54 -16.22
CA GLU A 105 12.82 11.11 -17.45
C GLU A 105 13.70 12.32 -17.12
N ASP A 106 14.90 12.37 -17.69
CA ASP A 106 15.91 13.41 -17.44
C ASP A 106 16.22 13.63 -15.95
N GLY A 107 16.22 12.56 -15.16
CA GLY A 107 16.48 12.60 -13.72
C GLY A 107 15.34 13.15 -12.87
N ALA A 108 14.16 13.41 -13.47
CA ALA A 108 12.96 13.84 -12.77
C ALA A 108 11.85 12.78 -12.84
N VAL A 109 11.11 12.62 -11.75
CA VAL A 109 9.90 11.78 -11.73
C VAL A 109 8.76 12.57 -12.35
N ARG A 110 8.19 12.03 -13.43
CA ARG A 110 7.07 12.63 -14.17
C ARG A 110 5.73 12.02 -13.78
N GLY A 111 5.74 10.80 -13.26
CA GLY A 111 4.54 10.08 -12.88
C GLY A 111 4.84 8.76 -12.21
N THR A 112 3.82 8.20 -11.57
CA THR A 112 3.90 6.93 -10.85
C THR A 112 2.56 6.24 -10.96
N LEU A 113 2.55 4.92 -11.10
CA LEU A 113 1.34 4.12 -11.24
C LEU A 113 1.39 2.95 -10.28
N GLN A 114 0.52 3.02 -9.28
CA GLN A 114 0.19 1.93 -8.38
C GLN A 114 -1.20 1.41 -8.76
N LEU A 115 -1.33 0.10 -8.96
CA LEU A 115 -2.60 -0.55 -9.25
C LEU A 115 -3.12 -1.28 -8.01
N GLY A 116 -4.42 -1.52 -7.99
CA GLY A 116 -5.15 -2.11 -6.88
C GLY A 116 -6.31 -1.23 -6.48
N GLN A 117 -7.42 -1.32 -7.23
CA GLN A 117 -8.55 -0.42 -7.11
C GLN A 117 -9.11 -0.39 -5.67
N PRO A 118 -9.01 0.75 -4.96
CA PRO A 118 -9.38 0.86 -3.54
C PRO A 118 -10.87 0.59 -3.28
N ALA A 119 -11.74 0.75 -4.28
CA ALA A 119 -13.17 0.45 -4.13
C ALA A 119 -13.43 -1.02 -3.72
N TRP A 120 -12.64 -1.99 -4.21
CA TRP A 120 -12.79 -3.38 -3.79
C TRP A 120 -12.50 -3.56 -2.30
N ILE A 121 -11.49 -2.86 -1.79
CA ILE A 121 -11.11 -2.88 -0.38
C ILE A 121 -12.20 -2.22 0.47
N ALA A 122 -12.70 -1.06 0.03
CA ALA A 122 -13.74 -0.32 0.72
C ALA A 122 -15.04 -1.14 0.82
N GLU A 123 -15.50 -1.71 -0.30
CA GLU A 123 -16.71 -2.54 -0.34
C GLU A 123 -16.58 -3.80 0.50
N ALA A 124 -15.44 -4.50 0.44
CA ALA A 124 -15.26 -5.74 1.19
C ALA A 124 -15.13 -5.54 2.71
N THR A 125 -14.54 -4.41 3.13
CA THR A 125 -14.29 -4.13 4.55
C THR A 125 -15.34 -3.24 5.20
N GLY A 126 -16.09 -2.46 4.41
CA GLY A 126 -16.96 -1.39 4.89
C GLY A 126 -16.20 -0.19 5.48
N LEU A 127 -14.89 -0.10 5.27
CA LEU A 127 -14.02 0.92 5.86
C LEU A 127 -13.65 2.00 4.83
N PRO A 128 -13.37 3.25 5.28
CA PRO A 128 -12.70 4.22 4.44
C PRO A 128 -11.32 3.71 4.00
N VAL A 129 -10.93 4.02 2.77
CA VAL A 129 -9.65 3.61 2.19
C VAL A 129 -8.88 4.83 1.69
N VAL A 130 -7.67 5.03 2.20
CA VAL A 130 -6.69 5.98 1.65
C VAL A 130 -5.78 5.22 0.68
N SER A 131 -5.55 5.78 -0.50
CA SER A 131 -4.70 5.18 -1.54
C SER A 131 -3.97 6.27 -2.34
N ASP A 132 -3.22 5.87 -3.37
CA ASP A 132 -2.38 6.76 -4.21
C ASP A 132 -1.41 7.63 -3.38
N LEU A 133 -0.67 6.97 -2.49
CA LEU A 133 0.21 7.63 -1.53
C LEU A 133 1.36 8.40 -2.20
N ARG A 134 1.77 7.97 -3.40
CA ARG A 134 2.91 8.54 -4.13
C ARG A 134 2.51 9.69 -5.06
N GLY A 135 1.31 9.65 -5.63
CA GLY A 135 0.87 10.63 -6.63
C GLY A 135 0.97 12.07 -6.13
N ARG A 136 0.57 12.31 -4.87
CA ARG A 136 0.67 13.65 -4.26
C ARG A 136 2.10 14.16 -4.14
N ASP A 137 3.05 13.32 -3.73
CA ASP A 137 4.45 13.72 -3.59
C ASP A 137 5.07 14.07 -4.95
N VAL A 138 4.80 13.24 -5.97
CA VAL A 138 5.23 13.53 -7.36
C VAL A 138 4.62 14.83 -7.87
N ALA A 139 3.31 15.07 -7.63
CA ALA A 139 2.65 16.30 -8.03
C ALA A 139 3.21 17.55 -7.32
N ALA A 140 3.78 17.39 -6.11
CA ALA A 140 4.47 18.45 -5.38
C ALA A 140 5.93 18.66 -5.81
N GLY A 141 6.41 17.93 -6.83
CA GLY A 141 7.80 17.97 -7.31
C GLY A 141 8.75 17.04 -6.56
N GLY A 142 8.23 16.18 -5.70
CA GLY A 142 8.96 15.10 -5.05
C GLY A 142 9.22 13.91 -5.97
N GLN A 143 9.85 12.88 -5.42
CA GLN A 143 10.23 11.67 -6.16
C GLN A 143 9.18 10.56 -6.07
N GLY A 144 8.16 10.71 -5.23
CA GLY A 144 7.19 9.66 -4.90
C GLY A 144 7.78 8.51 -4.10
N ALA A 145 9.08 8.50 -3.80
CA ALA A 145 9.81 7.43 -3.13
C ALA A 145 11.19 7.91 -2.61
N PRO A 146 11.73 7.29 -1.54
CA PRO A 146 11.03 6.49 -0.55
C PRO A 146 10.20 7.39 0.40
N LEU A 147 8.96 7.01 0.71
CA LEU A 147 8.09 7.76 1.63
C LEU A 147 8.33 7.43 3.12
N VAL A 148 9.09 6.36 3.40
CA VAL A 148 9.30 5.84 4.76
C VAL A 148 10.18 6.75 5.65
N ALA A 149 10.97 7.64 5.04
CA ALA A 149 11.96 8.45 5.76
C ALA A 149 11.34 9.31 6.88
N MET A 150 10.12 9.81 6.71
CA MET A 150 9.43 10.56 7.77
C MET A 150 9.16 9.66 8.99
N THR A 151 8.68 8.43 8.76
CA THR A 151 8.44 7.46 9.82
C THR A 151 9.74 7.05 10.51
N ASP A 152 10.81 6.84 9.75
CA ASP A 152 12.13 6.50 10.29
C ASP A 152 12.65 7.60 11.22
N VAL A 153 12.53 8.87 10.82
CA VAL A 153 12.93 10.02 11.66
C VAL A 153 12.14 10.04 12.97
N LEU A 154 10.82 9.88 12.90
CA LEU A 154 9.96 9.87 14.10
C LEU A 154 10.27 8.68 15.02
N ALA A 155 10.48 7.50 14.46
CA ALA A 155 10.79 6.29 15.21
C ALA A 155 12.17 6.37 15.88
N MET A 156 13.18 6.87 15.16
CA MET A 156 14.53 7.02 15.68
C MET A 156 14.64 8.12 16.73
N ALA A 157 13.95 9.26 16.56
CA ALA A 157 13.92 10.34 17.55
C ALA A 157 13.34 9.93 18.91
N ALA A 158 12.55 8.84 18.95
CA ALA A 158 12.00 8.29 20.18
C ALA A 158 12.98 7.37 20.93
N LEU A 159 14.11 7.00 20.33
CA LEU A 159 15.12 6.13 20.96
C LEU A 159 16.11 6.95 21.80
N PRO A 160 16.53 6.45 22.99
CA PRO A 160 17.52 7.15 23.79
C PRO A 160 18.88 7.21 23.09
N GLY A 161 19.49 8.40 23.01
CA GLY A 161 20.88 8.58 22.58
C GLY A 161 21.10 8.86 21.09
N VAL A 162 20.06 9.29 20.37
CA VAL A 162 20.13 9.85 19.00
C VAL A 162 19.95 11.36 19.05
#